data_AF-S9Q506-F1
#
_entry.id   AF-S9Q506-F1
#
_cell.length_a   1.000
_cell.length_b   1.000
_cell.length_c   1.000
_cell.angle_alpha   90.00
_cell.angle_beta   90.00
_cell.angle_gamma   90.00
#
_symmetry.space_group_name_H-M   'P 1'
#
loop_
_entity.id
_entity.type
_entity.pdbx_description
1 polymer ?
#
loop_
_entity_poly.entity_id
_entity_poly.type
_entity_poly.pdbx_seq_one_letter_code
_entity_poly.pdbx_strand_id
1 'polypeptide(L)'
;MAYGGLPRESVGALMGWHKALGVATIAYGLWRVGWRIAKGFPPPASKTPAWQIAASKAVHVGLLAAILAMPLSGILMTVSSGRALSIWGVTLLPSLGEIGWLETAAEAVHAQLPFAVFAMLALHIGAALKHHFIDHDATLARMTSGRIRA
;
A
#
# COMPACT_ATOMS: atom_id res chain seq x y z
N MET A 1 25.64 1.90 -4.68
CA MET A 1 25.54 2.59 -3.37
C MET A 1 24.34 2.02 -2.63
N ALA A 2 24.49 1.03 -1.74
CA ALA A 2 23.30 0.38 -1.16
C ALA A 2 22.68 1.15 0.03
N TYR A 3 23.46 1.91 0.81
CA TYR A 3 22.93 2.72 1.93
C TYR A 3 23.86 3.89 2.26
N GLY A 4 24.00 4.85 1.33
CA GLY A 4 24.86 6.04 1.40
C GLY A 4 25.57 6.28 2.74
N GLY A 5 26.77 5.70 2.93
CA GLY A 5 27.65 5.94 4.07
C GLY A 5 27.13 5.61 5.48
N LEU A 6 25.93 5.05 5.66
CA LEU A 6 25.34 4.84 6.98
C LEU A 6 25.98 3.65 7.73
N PRO A 7 26.16 3.75 9.06
CA PRO A 7 26.56 2.62 9.90
C PRO A 7 25.62 1.41 9.74
N ARG A 8 26.17 0.20 9.77
CA ARG A 8 25.39 -1.05 9.60
C ARG A 8 24.26 -1.21 10.62
N GLU A 9 24.49 -0.72 11.84
CA GLU A 9 23.48 -0.69 12.92
C GLU A 9 22.26 0.17 12.55
N SER A 10 22.48 1.33 11.93
CA SER A 10 21.41 2.24 11.49
C SER A 10 20.60 1.61 10.35
N VAL A 11 21.28 0.92 9.43
CA VAL A 11 20.63 0.17 8.34
C VAL A 11 19.77 -0.97 8.89
N GLY A 12 20.29 -1.71 9.88
CA GLY A 12 19.53 -2.77 10.57
C GLY A 12 18.28 -2.25 11.26
N ALA A 13 18.39 -1.12 11.98
CA ALA A 13 17.25 -0.48 12.65
C ALA A 13 16.18 0.00 11.66
N LEU A 14 16.58 0.68 10.58
CA LEU A 14 15.68 1.12 9.51
C LEU A 14 14.98 -0.06 8.84
N MET A 15 15.71 -1.15 8.59
CA MET A 15 15.14 -2.37 8.01
C MET A 15 14.14 -3.06 8.96
N GLY A 16 14.42 -3.04 10.27
CA GLY A 16 13.47 -3.51 11.28
C GLY A 16 12.15 -2.74 11.22
N TRP A 17 12.22 -1.41 11.19
CA TRP A 17 11.04 -0.56 11.02
C TRP A 17 10.33 -0.79 9.69
N HIS A 18 11.06 -0.91 8.59
CA HIS A 18 10.49 -1.17 7.27
C HIS A 18 9.66 -2.47 7.27
N LYS A 19 10.22 -3.56 7.81
CA LYS A 19 9.51 -4.85 7.95
C LYS A 19 8.30 -4.74 8.87
N ALA A 20 8.43 -4.05 10.00
CA ALA A 20 7.33 -3.84 10.94
C ALA A 20 6.16 -3.09 10.31
N LEU A 21 6.45 -2.00 9.61
CA LEU A 21 5.44 -1.23 8.88
C LEU A 21 4.82 -2.04 7.75
N GLY A 22 5.60 -2.87 7.05
CA GLY A 22 5.08 -3.79 6.03
C GLY A 22 4.07 -4.79 6.60
N VAL A 23 4.41 -5.43 7.73
CA VAL A 23 3.52 -6.38 8.42
C VAL A 23 2.27 -5.69 8.97
N ALA A 24 2.41 -4.51 9.57
CA ALA A 24 1.25 -3.74 10.01
C ALA A 24 0.35 -3.33 8.83
N THR A 25 0.97 -2.94 7.70
CA THR A 25 0.25 -2.52 6.49
C THR A 25 -0.53 -3.67 5.87
N ILE A 26 0.03 -4.89 5.77
CA ILE A 26 -0.74 -6.01 5.22
C ILE A 26 -1.89 -6.42 6.13
N ALA A 27 -1.71 -6.40 7.45
CA ALA A 27 -2.79 -6.67 8.41
C ALA A 27 -3.93 -5.65 8.27
N TYR A 28 -3.60 -4.36 8.22
CA TYR A 28 -4.57 -3.30 7.95
C TYR A 28 -5.20 -3.43 6.56
N GLY A 29 -4.40 -3.77 5.55
CA GLY A 29 -4.82 -3.96 4.17
C GLY A 29 -5.87 -5.05 4.04
N LEU A 30 -5.67 -6.20 4.70
CA LEU A 30 -6.63 -7.30 4.72
C LEU A 30 -7.97 -6.85 5.30
N TRP A 31 -7.95 -6.17 6.45
CA TRP A 31 -9.16 -5.58 7.03
C TRP A 31 -9.82 -4.58 6.09
N ARG A 32 -9.04 -3.68 5.49
CA ARG A 32 -9.53 -2.61 4.62
C ARG A 32 -10.15 -3.16 3.33
N VAL A 33 -9.52 -4.15 2.72
CA VAL A 33 -10.03 -4.83 1.52
C VAL A 33 -11.30 -5.62 1.87
N GLY A 34 -11.28 -6.39 2.96
CA GLY A 34 -12.46 -7.11 3.45
C GLY A 34 -13.64 -6.17 3.72
N TRP A 35 -13.40 -5.01 4.33
CA TRP A 35 -14.42 -3.98 4.53
C TRP A 35 -14.99 -3.47 3.21
N ARG A 36 -14.15 -3.27 2.19
CA ARG A 36 -14.60 -2.78 0.87
C ARG A 36 -15.38 -3.83 0.09
N ILE A 37 -15.03 -5.10 0.23
CA ILE A 37 -15.81 -6.21 -0.31
C ILE A 37 -17.19 -6.25 0.38
N ALA A 38 -17.23 -6.13 1.71
CA ALA A 38 -18.47 -6.23 2.49
C ALA A 38 -19.41 -5.02 2.35
N LYS A 39 -18.87 -3.80 2.21
CA LYS A 39 -19.65 -2.55 2.18
C LYS A 39 -19.73 -1.88 0.81
N GLY A 40 -18.91 -2.32 -0.15
CA GLY A 40 -18.78 -1.68 -1.45
C GLY A 40 -18.12 -0.29 -1.41
N PHE A 41 -18.21 0.39 -2.54
CA PHE A 41 -17.77 1.78 -2.71
C PHE A 41 -18.94 2.74 -2.47
N PRO A 42 -18.73 3.83 -1.71
CA PRO A 42 -19.77 4.83 -1.51
C PRO A 42 -20.14 5.51 -2.84
N PRO A 43 -21.38 5.97 -3.00
CA PRO A 43 -21.77 6.74 -4.18
C PRO A 43 -21.00 8.07 -4.26
N PRO A 44 -20.92 8.70 -5.44
CA PRO A 44 -20.31 10.03 -5.60
C PRO A 44 -20.93 11.06 -4.66
N ALA A 45 -20.15 12.03 -4.18
CA ALA A 45 -20.63 13.06 -3.26
C ALA A 45 -21.39 14.20 -3.97
N SER A 46 -21.28 14.27 -5.30
CA SER A 46 -21.84 15.32 -6.15
C SER A 46 -22.22 14.74 -7.53
N LYS A 47 -22.76 15.57 -8.43
CA LYS A 47 -22.98 15.19 -9.83
C LYS A 47 -21.64 15.07 -10.56
N THR A 48 -21.04 13.89 -10.47
CA THR A 48 -19.72 13.59 -11.03
C THR A 48 -19.86 12.92 -12.41
N PRO A 49 -19.11 13.36 -13.45
CA PRO A 49 -19.11 12.70 -14.76
C PRO A 49 -18.73 11.22 -14.68
N ALA A 50 -19.31 10.39 -15.56
CA ALA A 50 -19.09 8.94 -15.56
C ALA A 50 -17.61 8.54 -15.66
N TRP A 51 -16.80 9.28 -16.43
CA TRP A 51 -15.37 9.02 -16.57
C TRP A 51 -14.59 9.26 -15.27
N GLN A 52 -14.97 10.27 -14.47
CA GLN A 52 -14.36 10.52 -13.16
C GLN A 52 -14.75 9.42 -12.16
N ILE A 53 -15.97 8.93 -12.23
CA ILE A 53 -16.42 7.79 -11.41
C ILE A 53 -15.60 6.54 -11.77
N ALA A 54 -15.44 6.24 -13.06
CA ALA A 54 -14.65 5.10 -13.52
C ALA A 54 -13.17 5.22 -13.09
N ALA A 55 -12.55 6.38 -13.31
CA ALA A 55 -11.18 6.66 -12.88
C ALA A 55 -11.01 6.53 -11.36
N SER A 56 -11.94 7.07 -10.57
CA SER A 56 -11.91 6.97 -9.11
C SER A 56 -11.94 5.51 -8.66
N LYS A 57 -12.77 4.66 -9.28
CA LYS A 57 -12.84 3.24 -8.96
C LYS A 57 -11.54 2.52 -9.34
N ALA A 58 -10.98 2.80 -10.52
CA ALA A 58 -9.73 2.22 -10.96
C ALA A 58 -8.57 2.54 -9.99
N VAL A 59 -8.44 3.82 -9.59
CA VAL A 59 -7.42 4.23 -8.62
C VAL A 59 -7.64 3.56 -7.26
N HIS A 60 -8.87 3.52 -6.75
CA HIS A 60 -9.15 2.88 -5.46
C HIS A 60 -8.89 1.37 -5.49
N VAL A 61 -9.32 0.66 -6.53
CA VAL A 61 -9.06 -0.78 -6.68
C VAL A 61 -7.56 -1.03 -6.82
N GLY A 62 -6.84 -0.21 -7.60
CA GLY A 62 -5.38 -0.27 -7.73
C GLY A 62 -4.66 -0.10 -6.39
N LEU A 63 -5.02 0.92 -5.61
CA LEU A 63 -4.44 1.14 -4.28
C LEU A 63 -4.80 0.04 -3.28
N LEU A 64 -6.01 -0.53 -3.36
CA LEU A 64 -6.43 -1.68 -2.54
C LEU A 64 -5.72 -2.98 -2.93
N ALA A 65 -5.35 -3.17 -4.19
CA ALA A 65 -4.49 -4.27 -4.58
C ALA A 65 -3.05 -4.02 -4.10
N ALA A 66 -2.55 -2.80 -4.26
CA ALA A 66 -1.18 -2.44 -3.90
C ALA A 66 -0.89 -2.52 -2.40
N ILE A 67 -1.85 -2.17 -1.53
CA ILE A 67 -1.69 -2.26 -0.07
C ILE A 67 -1.45 -3.72 0.40
N LEU A 68 -1.84 -4.71 -0.40
CA LEU A 68 -1.55 -6.13 -0.17
C LEU A 68 -0.29 -6.57 -0.91
N ALA A 69 -0.19 -6.26 -2.20
CA ALA A 69 0.89 -6.74 -3.07
C ALA A 69 2.28 -6.20 -2.66
N MET A 70 2.36 -4.96 -2.17
CA MET A 70 3.61 -4.35 -1.69
C MET A 70 4.21 -5.12 -0.51
N PRO A 71 3.53 -5.25 0.65
CA PRO A 71 4.11 -6.00 1.77
C PRO A 71 4.21 -7.49 1.49
N LEU A 72 3.28 -8.07 0.72
CA LEU A 72 3.35 -9.50 0.36
C LEU A 72 4.60 -9.82 -0.45
N SER A 73 4.95 -8.99 -1.45
CA SER A 73 6.18 -9.18 -2.22
C SER A 73 7.43 -9.07 -1.34
N GLY A 74 7.48 -8.13 -0.39
CA GLY A 74 8.61 -8.02 0.55
C GLY A 74 8.74 -9.22 1.50
N ILE A 75 7.61 -9.77 1.95
CA ILE A 75 7.58 -11.02 2.74
C ILE A 75 8.12 -12.17 1.91
N LEU A 76 7.59 -12.38 0.70
CA LEU A 76 8.01 -13.46 -0.20
C LEU A 76 9.49 -13.37 -0.52
N MET A 77 9.97 -12.19 -0.92
CA MET A 77 11.39 -11.90 -1.17
C MET A 77 12.27 -12.29 0.03
N THR A 78 11.82 -12.02 1.26
CA THR A 78 12.58 -12.39 2.45
C THR A 78 12.58 -13.90 2.66
N VAL A 79 11.41 -14.53 2.71
CA VAL A 79 11.31 -15.95 3.09
C VAL A 79 11.83 -16.92 2.03
N SER A 80 11.81 -16.53 0.75
CA SER A 80 12.34 -17.31 -0.37
C SER A 80 13.85 -17.14 -0.60
N SER A 81 14.49 -16.23 0.12
CA SER A 81 15.95 -15.99 0.05
C SER A 81 16.74 -16.77 1.11
N GLY A 82 16.17 -17.86 1.65
CA GLY A 82 16.77 -18.61 2.76
C GLY A 82 16.74 -17.92 4.13
N ARG A 83 16.10 -16.74 4.24
CA ARG A 83 16.05 -15.94 5.48
C ARG A 83 14.68 -16.01 6.14
N ALA A 84 14.65 -16.06 7.47
CA ALA A 84 13.39 -15.91 8.21
C ALA A 84 12.94 -14.44 8.23
N LEU A 85 11.63 -14.20 8.16
CA LEU A 85 11.07 -12.88 8.40
C LEU A 85 11.14 -12.58 9.90
N SER A 86 12.19 -11.87 10.30
CA SER A 86 12.41 -11.46 11.69
C SER A 86 12.33 -9.94 11.84
N ILE A 87 11.73 -9.50 12.95
CA ILE A 87 11.62 -8.09 13.33
C ILE A 87 12.16 -7.95 14.75
N TRP A 88 13.21 -7.14 14.93
CA TRP A 88 13.89 -6.92 16.22
C TRP A 88 14.23 -8.22 16.98
N GLY A 89 14.67 -9.26 16.25
CA GLY A 89 15.03 -10.56 16.81
C GLY A 89 13.86 -11.53 17.01
N VAL A 90 12.61 -11.11 16.78
CA VAL A 90 11.44 -11.99 16.82
C VAL A 90 11.14 -12.52 15.42
N THR A 91 11.24 -13.83 15.26
CA THR A 91 10.86 -14.51 14.01
C THR A 91 9.33 -14.59 13.89
N LEU A 92 8.78 -13.95 12.86
CA LEU A 92 7.35 -13.99 12.56
C LEU A 92 7.00 -15.11 11.57
N LEU A 93 7.84 -15.32 10.56
CA LEU A 93 7.69 -16.41 9.59
C LEU A 93 9.04 -17.11 9.39
N PRO A 94 9.05 -18.46 9.37
CA PRO A 94 10.26 -19.21 9.04
C PRO A 94 10.66 -18.96 7.57
N SER A 95 11.90 -19.28 7.24
CA SER A 95 12.32 -19.33 5.84
C SER A 95 11.60 -20.48 5.11
N LEU A 96 11.35 -20.30 3.82
CA LEU A 96 10.90 -21.35 2.91
C LEU A 96 12.07 -22.06 2.21
N GLY A 97 13.31 -21.74 2.57
CA GLY A 97 14.51 -22.12 1.83
C GLY A 97 14.83 -21.14 0.71
N GLU A 98 15.82 -21.50 -0.12
CA GLU A 98 16.23 -20.72 -1.28
C GLU A 98 15.39 -21.14 -2.50
N ILE A 99 14.54 -20.23 -2.98
CA ILE A 99 13.67 -20.43 -4.13
C ILE A 99 13.94 -19.28 -5.11
N GLY A 100 15.00 -19.41 -5.91
CA GLY A 100 15.56 -18.29 -6.69
C GLY A 100 14.58 -17.61 -7.65
N TRP A 101 13.69 -18.36 -8.30
CA TRP A 101 12.68 -17.75 -9.19
C TRP A 101 11.67 -16.90 -8.43
N LEU A 102 11.28 -17.32 -7.22
CA LEU A 102 10.31 -16.62 -6.39
C LEU A 102 10.94 -15.38 -5.75
N GLU A 103 12.19 -15.49 -5.28
CA GLU A 103 12.96 -14.35 -4.78
C GLU A 103 13.09 -13.26 -5.86
N THR A 104 13.54 -13.65 -7.06
CA THR A 104 13.73 -12.72 -8.18
C THR A 104 12.41 -12.04 -8.57
N ALA A 105 11.32 -12.81 -8.68
CA ALA A 105 10.01 -12.26 -9.00
C ALA A 105 9.49 -11.32 -7.90
N ALA A 106 9.62 -11.71 -6.63
CA ALA A 106 9.17 -10.93 -5.50
C ALA A 106 9.99 -9.64 -5.35
N GLU A 107 11.31 -9.68 -5.54
CA GLU A 107 12.18 -8.51 -5.56
C GLU A 107 11.79 -7.56 -6.70
N ALA A 108 11.59 -8.09 -7.92
CA ALA A 108 11.17 -7.28 -9.06
C ALA A 108 9.85 -6.55 -8.78
N VAL A 109 8.85 -7.25 -8.23
CA VAL A 109 7.58 -6.63 -7.83
C VAL A 109 7.81 -5.59 -6.74
N HIS A 110 8.54 -5.93 -5.68
CA HIS A 110 8.75 -5.04 -4.53
C HIS A 110 9.54 -3.78 -4.89
N ALA A 111 10.46 -3.86 -5.85
CA ALA A 111 11.26 -2.74 -6.33
C ALA A 111 10.51 -1.84 -7.32
N GLN A 112 9.64 -2.41 -8.17
CA GLN A 112 8.96 -1.65 -9.25
C GLN A 112 7.57 -1.13 -8.85
N LEU A 113 6.83 -1.88 -8.03
CA LEU A 113 5.49 -1.51 -7.61
C LEU A 113 5.40 -0.15 -6.85
N PRO A 114 6.39 0.31 -6.06
CA PRO A 114 6.36 1.64 -5.44
C PRO A 114 6.13 2.78 -6.43
N PHE A 115 6.71 2.73 -7.63
CA PHE A 115 6.56 3.80 -8.63
C PHE A 115 5.10 3.93 -9.09
N ALA A 116 4.44 2.79 -9.32
CA ALA A 116 3.02 2.76 -9.66
C ALA A 116 2.15 3.24 -8.47
N VAL A 117 2.50 2.84 -7.24
CA VAL A 117 1.81 3.30 -6.02
C VAL A 117 1.92 4.81 -5.86
N PHE A 118 3.10 5.40 -6.04
CA PHE A 118 3.28 6.84 -5.94
C PHE A 118 2.48 7.59 -7.00
N ALA A 119 2.45 7.10 -8.24
CA ALA A 119 1.62 7.68 -9.29
C ALA A 119 0.11 7.63 -8.93
N MET A 120 -0.39 6.47 -8.48
CA MET A 120 -1.78 6.32 -8.06
C MET A 120 -2.13 7.15 -6.83
N LEU A 121 -1.21 7.26 -5.87
CA LEU A 121 -1.38 8.07 -4.67
C LEU A 121 -1.44 9.56 -5.01
N ALA A 122 -0.57 10.03 -5.92
CA ALA A 122 -0.61 11.40 -6.40
C ALA A 122 -1.94 11.71 -7.10
N LEU A 123 -2.44 10.81 -7.96
CA LEU A 123 -3.75 10.94 -8.59
C LEU A 123 -4.88 10.96 -7.55
N HIS A 124 -4.82 10.08 -6.55
CA HIS A 124 -5.82 9.99 -5.49
C HIS A 124 -5.90 11.27 -4.66
N ILE A 125 -4.75 11.76 -4.17
CA ILE A 125 -4.66 12.99 -3.38
C ILE A 125 -5.06 14.19 -4.25
N GLY A 126 -4.50 14.30 -5.45
CA GLY A 126 -4.81 15.40 -6.37
C GLY A 126 -6.30 15.49 -6.70
N ALA A 127 -6.96 14.35 -6.93
CA ALA A 127 -8.41 14.30 -7.14
C ALA A 127 -9.18 14.75 -5.89
N ALA A 128 -8.83 14.25 -4.71
CA ALA A 128 -9.49 14.68 -3.47
C ALA A 128 -9.35 16.18 -3.21
N LEU A 129 -8.18 16.76 -3.51
CA LEU A 129 -7.95 18.20 -3.39
C LEU A 129 -8.71 19.01 -4.45
N LYS A 130 -8.76 18.55 -5.72
CA LYS A 130 -9.60 19.17 -6.76
C LYS A 130 -11.07 19.19 -6.32
N HIS A 131 -11.58 18.05 -5.86
CA HIS A 131 -12.97 17.94 -5.40
C HIS A 131 -13.27 18.88 -4.23
N HIS A 132 -12.32 19.08 -3.33
CA HIS A 132 -12.50 19.96 -2.18
C HIS A 132 -12.40 21.45 -2.52
N PHE A 133 -11.38 21.86 -3.29
CA PHE A 133 -11.06 23.27 -3.51
C PHE A 133 -11.66 23.87 -4.78
N ILE A 134 -11.98 23.05 -5.78
CA ILE A 134 -12.51 23.51 -7.07
C ILE A 134 -13.98 23.10 -7.20
N ASP A 135 -14.28 21.82 -6.98
CA ASP A 135 -15.67 21.32 -7.11
C ASP A 135 -16.50 21.62 -5.85
N HIS A 136 -15.85 22.03 -4.76
CA HIS A 136 -16.44 22.34 -3.46
C HIS A 136 -17.40 21.26 -2.94
N ASP A 137 -17.05 19.99 -3.14
CA ASP A 137 -17.89 18.86 -2.72
C ASP A 137 -17.40 18.17 -1.42
N ALA A 138 -18.26 17.30 -0.90
CA ALA A 138 -18.04 16.60 0.36
C ALA A 138 -17.11 15.37 0.26
N THR A 139 -16.40 15.15 -0.86
CA THR A 139 -15.57 13.95 -1.07
C THR A 139 -14.50 13.79 0.01
N LEU A 140 -13.73 14.84 0.30
CA LEU A 140 -12.70 14.82 1.33
C LEU A 140 -13.30 14.73 2.74
N ALA A 141 -14.36 15.50 3.02
CA ALA A 141 -15.05 15.50 4.31
C ALA A 141 -15.60 14.12 4.68
N ARG A 142 -16.09 13.37 3.69
CA ARG A 142 -16.55 11.99 3.86
C ARG A 142 -15.43 11.04 4.24
N MET A 143 -14.20 11.27 3.77
CA MET A 143 -13.04 10.43 4.10
C MET A 143 -12.52 10.70 5.52
N THR A 144 -12.54 11.95 5.98
CA THR A 144 -11.94 12.35 7.26
C THR A 144 -12.91 12.27 8.43
N SER A 145 -14.18 12.62 8.22
CA SER A 145 -15.17 12.73 9.29
C SER A 145 -16.30 11.69 9.22
N GLY A 146 -16.39 10.95 8.11
CA GLY A 146 -17.52 10.07 7.82
C GLY A 146 -18.85 10.80 7.59
N ARG A 147 -18.88 12.14 7.68
CA ARG A 147 -20.09 12.95 7.48
C ARG A 147 -20.15 13.41 6.03
N ILE A 148 -21.31 13.21 5.42
CA ILE A 148 -21.70 13.93 4.20
C ILE A 148 -22.58 15.08 4.71
N ARG A 149 -22.03 16.29 4.81
CA ARG A 149 -22.90 17.47 4.97
C ARG A 149 -23.52 17.73 3.61
N ALA A 150 -24.85 17.60 3.55
CA ALA A 150 -25.67 18.05 2.44
C ALA A 150 -25.61 19.58 2.34
#